data_AF-A0A7Z9T042-F1
#
_entry.id   AF-A0A7Z9T042-F1
#
_cell.length_a   1.000
_cell.length_b   1.000
_cell.length_c   1.000
_cell.angle_alpha   90.00
_cell.angle_beta   90.00
_cell.angle_gamma   90.00
#
_symmetry.space_group_name_H-M   'P 1'
#
loop_
_entity.id
_entity.type
_entity.pdbx_description
1 polymer ?
#
loop_
_entity_poly.entity_id
_entity_poly.type
_entity_poly.pdbx_seq_one_letter_code
_entity_poly.pdbx_strand_id
1 'polypeptide(L)'
;MVRNSIRSFTIRLAEIFRMKRLLPLILLIGITSLFPQRRKKGSNLGIPEFEVSTPVYPEASADSVKLDVLIKIPYASIQFLKQGSTFFAEFETAVLIYDDKEQKVIQKRWKRRIETINYDETISKKPLDLEIRSFVLSLGEYNCKIEVTDLDTHKTGKKSVELKLDRFKGEVVLSDLLLINQQLVHDKFPQGVPIIPPKISGKDSSLSIFYKARLNPGDYTITIKSVTPDGDVLAEEVVTGVSEGTFISGLMYLPAEHVSNKRFKIEAVLNQNANKSESELLVEVKWRGLSSHVEDLDVAIEQIRYIASSKTYRKMVKAKSEKKERLFREFWDSKDPSPGTSKNELMNEYYMRINLANEKFGSFQDGWKTSMGMIYVLFGMPDDIQYTPYGLDGRAYQRWHYYKVSKSFLFVDRNGFGDYELVEQYFPYGRD
;
A
#
# COMPACT_ATOMS: atom_id res chain seq x y z
N MET A 1 0.89 51.45 -72.82
CA MET A 1 0.10 52.69 -72.95
C MET A 1 0.36 53.52 -71.71
N VAL A 2 0.91 54.71 -71.91
CA VAL A 2 1.48 55.62 -70.89
C VAL A 2 0.37 56.42 -70.18
N ARG A 3 0.71 57.00 -69.02
CA ARG A 3 0.10 58.16 -68.31
C ARG A 3 -0.87 57.79 -67.18
N ASN A 4 -0.90 58.44 -66.01
CA ASN A 4 -0.24 59.63 -65.42
C ASN A 4 -0.58 59.52 -63.90
N SER A 5 0.33 59.65 -62.92
CA SER A 5 0.86 60.90 -62.32
C SER A 5 -0.23 61.95 -62.01
N ILE A 6 -0.36 62.66 -60.89
CA ILE A 6 0.42 62.97 -59.68
C ILE A 6 -0.48 63.98 -58.90
N ARG A 7 -0.16 64.29 -57.62
CA ARG A 7 -0.53 65.51 -56.83
C ARG A 7 -1.95 65.55 -56.23
N SER A 8 -2.23 66.13 -55.06
CA SER A 8 -1.45 66.73 -53.96
C SER A 8 -2.41 67.42 -52.96
N PHE A 9 -1.94 67.65 -51.72
CA PHE A 9 -2.33 68.78 -50.82
C PHE A 9 -3.75 68.72 -50.21
N THR A 10 -4.11 69.15 -48.99
CA THR A 10 -3.51 69.49 -47.67
C THR A 10 -4.62 70.22 -46.89
N ILE A 11 -4.53 70.22 -45.55
CA ILE A 11 -5.08 71.21 -44.58
C ILE A 11 -6.48 70.94 -43.95
N ARG A 12 -6.39 70.48 -42.68
CA ARG A 12 -6.90 70.98 -41.38
C ARG A 12 -8.40 71.22 -41.07
N LEU A 13 -8.66 70.90 -39.78
CA LEU A 13 -9.50 71.57 -38.74
C LEU A 13 -11.00 71.25 -38.69
N ALA A 14 -11.42 70.50 -37.66
CA ALA A 14 -12.11 71.05 -36.48
C ALA A 14 -12.64 69.91 -35.57
N GLU A 15 -12.55 70.13 -34.26
CA GLU A 15 -12.95 69.25 -33.16
C GLU A 15 -14.47 69.01 -33.07
N ILE A 16 -14.88 67.90 -32.43
CA ILE A 16 -15.75 67.86 -31.21
C ILE A 16 -16.38 66.45 -31.04
N PHE A 17 -15.98 65.80 -29.93
CA PHE A 17 -16.70 64.81 -29.10
C PHE A 17 -17.54 63.67 -29.74
N ARG A 18 -17.06 62.42 -29.60
CA ARG A 18 -17.63 61.40 -28.67
C ARG A 18 -16.92 60.03 -28.76
N MET A 19 -16.39 59.61 -27.61
CA MET A 19 -16.31 58.24 -27.07
C MET A 19 -16.32 57.04 -28.03
N LYS A 20 -15.15 56.39 -28.18
CA LYS A 20 -14.84 55.02 -27.68
C LYS A 20 -13.46 54.60 -28.23
N ARG A 21 -12.41 54.81 -27.43
CA ARG A 21 -11.09 54.21 -27.70
C ARG A 21 -11.16 52.72 -27.36
N LEU A 22 -11.02 51.88 -28.37
CA LEU A 22 -10.53 50.51 -28.24
C LEU A 22 -9.10 50.58 -27.70
N LEU A 23 -8.91 50.19 -26.43
CA LEU A 23 -7.60 49.72 -25.95
C LEU A 23 -7.45 48.24 -26.36
N PRO A 24 -6.30 47.82 -26.90
CA PRO A 24 -6.00 46.41 -26.95
C PRO A 24 -5.70 45.94 -25.52
N LEU A 25 -6.56 45.08 -24.98
CA LEU A 25 -6.30 44.35 -23.75
C LEU A 25 -5.15 43.38 -24.04
N ILE A 26 -3.92 43.79 -23.73
CA ILE A 26 -2.78 42.88 -23.65
C ILE A 26 -3.05 41.98 -22.45
N LEU A 27 -3.60 40.79 -22.71
CA LEU A 27 -3.76 39.73 -21.74
C LEU A 27 -2.36 39.22 -21.40
N LEU A 28 -1.76 39.77 -20.34
CA LEU A 28 -0.54 39.27 -19.74
C LEU A 28 -0.89 37.91 -19.10
N ILE A 29 -0.76 36.82 -19.87
CA ILE A 29 -0.81 35.46 -19.33
C ILE A 29 0.47 35.28 -18.52
N GLY A 30 0.41 35.67 -17.25
CA GLY A 30 1.38 35.23 -16.26
C GLY A 30 1.23 33.73 -16.11
N ILE A 31 2.09 32.98 -16.79
CA ILE A 31 2.30 31.56 -16.52
C ILE A 31 3.01 31.51 -15.15
N THR A 32 2.23 31.55 -14.08
CA THR A 32 2.69 31.02 -12.80
C THR A 32 2.70 29.51 -12.99
N SER A 33 3.88 28.95 -13.21
CA SER A 33 4.13 27.54 -12.97
C SER A 33 3.92 27.29 -11.48
N LEU A 34 2.65 27.09 -11.09
CA LEU A 34 2.28 26.47 -9.83
C LEU A 34 2.77 25.03 -9.92
N PHE A 35 4.05 24.83 -9.56
CA PHE A 35 4.51 23.51 -9.15
C PHE A 35 3.55 23.05 -8.05
N PRO A 36 2.90 21.88 -8.21
CA PRO A 36 2.10 21.31 -7.13
C PRO A 36 3.04 21.11 -5.95
N GLN A 37 2.97 22.00 -4.96
CA GLN A 37 3.45 21.69 -3.63
C GLN A 37 2.68 20.44 -3.23
N ARG A 38 3.40 19.32 -3.07
CA ARG A 38 2.90 18.17 -2.31
C ARG A 38 2.55 18.69 -0.93
N ARG A 39 1.31 19.13 -0.74
CA ARG A 39 0.70 19.24 0.58
C ARG A 39 0.86 17.86 1.19
N LYS A 40 1.70 17.73 2.22
CA LYS A 40 1.65 16.59 3.12
C LYS A 40 0.18 16.46 3.51
N LYS A 41 -0.46 15.39 3.04
CA LYS A 41 -1.82 15.02 3.38
C LYS A 41 -1.89 15.08 4.91
N GLY A 42 -2.68 16.01 5.46
CA GLY A 42 -2.90 16.06 6.90
C GLY A 42 -3.25 14.66 7.36
N SER A 43 -2.60 14.19 8.42
CA SER A 43 -2.86 12.89 9.01
C SER A 43 -4.38 12.69 9.15
N ASN A 44 -4.92 11.64 8.54
CA ASN A 44 -6.33 11.21 8.66
C ASN A 44 -6.64 10.70 10.09
N LEU A 45 -6.22 11.42 11.12
CA LEU A 45 -6.31 11.05 12.51
C LEU A 45 -7.79 10.93 12.90
N GLY A 46 -8.20 9.72 13.31
CA GLY A 46 -9.56 9.38 13.75
C GLY A 46 -10.54 9.02 12.63
N ILE A 47 -10.12 8.92 11.37
CA ILE A 47 -10.98 8.32 10.34
C ILE A 47 -10.86 6.79 10.44
N PRO A 48 -11.96 6.04 10.53
CA PRO A 48 -11.90 4.58 10.59
C PRO A 48 -11.16 3.98 9.39
N GLU A 49 -10.05 3.29 9.66
CA GLU A 49 -9.36 2.46 8.69
C GLU A 49 -9.93 1.03 8.72
N PHE A 50 -10.15 0.43 7.55
CA PHE A 50 -10.67 -0.92 7.47
C PHE A 50 -10.24 -1.56 6.14
N GLU A 51 -10.32 -2.88 6.07
CA GLU A 51 -10.03 -3.66 4.89
C GLU A 51 -11.30 -4.29 4.32
N VAL A 52 -11.38 -4.37 2.99
CA VAL A 52 -12.53 -4.96 2.29
C VAL A 52 -12.08 -5.97 1.26
N SER A 53 -12.92 -6.98 1.03
CA SER A 53 -12.84 -7.87 -0.13
C SER A 53 -14.26 -8.14 -0.63
N THR A 54 -14.43 -8.25 -1.94
CA THR A 54 -15.74 -8.37 -2.59
C THR A 54 -15.80 -9.55 -3.57
N PRO A 55 -15.53 -10.80 -3.12
CA PRO A 55 -15.56 -11.96 -3.98
C PRO A 55 -16.96 -12.21 -4.51
N VAL A 56 -17.01 -12.52 -5.80
CA VAL A 56 -18.20 -12.82 -6.56
C VAL A 56 -18.21 -14.30 -6.93
N TYR A 57 -19.37 -14.93 -6.76
CA TYR A 57 -19.60 -16.34 -7.02
C TYR A 57 -20.70 -16.53 -8.06
N PRO A 58 -20.57 -17.52 -8.96
CA PRO A 58 -21.66 -17.85 -9.86
C PRO A 58 -22.85 -18.42 -9.07
N GLU A 59 -24.05 -18.05 -9.53
CA GLU A 59 -25.34 -18.56 -9.06
C GLU A 59 -25.95 -19.55 -10.06
N ALA A 60 -27.01 -20.24 -9.65
CA ALA A 60 -27.72 -21.18 -10.52
C ALA A 60 -28.28 -20.48 -11.78
N SER A 61 -28.80 -19.27 -11.62
CA SER A 61 -29.21 -18.42 -12.73
C SER A 61 -27.98 -17.86 -13.45
N ALA A 62 -27.95 -17.98 -14.78
CA ALA A 62 -26.85 -17.45 -15.58
C ALA A 62 -26.81 -15.92 -15.67
N ASP A 63 -27.90 -15.27 -15.30
CA ASP A 63 -28.04 -13.82 -15.39
C ASP A 63 -27.75 -13.12 -14.07
N SER A 64 -27.38 -13.87 -13.03
CA SER A 64 -27.04 -13.30 -11.72
C SER A 64 -25.82 -13.94 -11.06
N VAL A 65 -25.26 -13.21 -10.13
CA VAL A 65 -24.13 -13.64 -9.30
C VAL A 65 -24.40 -13.29 -7.85
N LYS A 66 -23.73 -14.00 -6.94
CA LYS A 66 -23.69 -13.67 -5.53
C LYS A 66 -22.41 -12.90 -5.23
N LEU A 67 -22.56 -11.66 -4.80
CA LEU A 67 -21.50 -10.82 -4.27
C LEU A 67 -21.47 -10.95 -2.75
N ASP A 68 -20.35 -11.40 -2.18
CA ASP A 68 -20.10 -11.24 -0.75
C ASP A 68 -19.25 -9.98 -0.53
N VAL A 69 -19.60 -9.17 0.46
CA VAL A 69 -18.82 -8.02 0.94
C VAL A 69 -18.28 -8.36 2.31
N LEU A 70 -16.96 -8.57 2.37
CA LEU A 70 -16.21 -8.92 3.56
C LEU A 70 -15.51 -7.67 4.08
N ILE A 71 -15.75 -7.32 5.34
CA ILE A 71 -15.27 -6.08 5.96
C ILE A 71 -14.53 -6.43 7.24
N LYS A 72 -13.29 -5.97 7.35
CA LYS A 72 -12.39 -6.22 8.47
C LYS A 72 -11.98 -4.91 9.10
N ILE A 73 -12.47 -4.66 10.31
CA ILE A 73 -12.29 -3.40 11.04
C ILE A 73 -11.41 -3.67 12.27
N PRO A 74 -10.20 -3.07 12.38
CA PRO A 74 -9.39 -3.14 13.60
C PRO A 74 -10.04 -2.41 14.78
N TYR A 75 -9.77 -2.88 16.01
CA TYR A 75 -10.27 -2.19 17.21
C TYR A 75 -9.79 -0.73 17.27
N ALA A 76 -8.49 -0.50 17.04
CA ALA A 76 -7.88 0.83 17.04
C ALA A 76 -8.43 1.79 15.97
N SER A 77 -9.27 1.30 15.06
CA SER A 77 -9.89 2.10 14.01
C SER A 77 -11.23 2.70 14.43
N ILE A 78 -11.78 2.31 15.58
CA ILE A 78 -12.99 2.87 16.15
C ILE A 78 -12.64 3.48 17.52
N GLN A 79 -13.23 4.63 17.82
CA GLN A 79 -13.08 5.34 19.08
C GLN A 79 -13.84 4.61 20.19
N PHE A 80 -13.10 4.19 21.21
CA PHE A 80 -13.67 3.66 22.44
C PHE A 80 -13.86 4.76 23.48
N LEU A 81 -14.98 4.69 24.18
CA LEU A 81 -15.32 5.51 25.33
C LEU A 81 -15.30 4.67 26.60
N LYS A 82 -14.72 5.21 27.67
CA LYS A 82 -14.69 4.55 28.98
C LYS A 82 -15.96 4.87 29.77
N GLN A 83 -16.63 3.83 30.26
CA GLN A 83 -17.78 3.94 31.16
C GLN A 83 -17.59 2.98 32.35
N GLY A 84 -17.24 3.55 33.51
CA GLY A 84 -16.90 2.76 34.69
C GLY A 84 -15.66 1.89 34.43
N SER A 85 -15.81 0.57 34.57
CA SER A 85 -14.77 -0.44 34.29
C SER A 85 -14.76 -0.98 32.86
N THR A 86 -15.70 -0.54 32.02
CA THR A 86 -15.88 -1.06 30.67
C THR A 86 -15.58 0.03 29.64
N PHE A 87 -15.12 -0.38 28.46
CA PHE A 87 -14.97 0.45 27.28
C PHE A 87 -16.01 0.02 26.26
N PHE A 88 -16.67 0.97 25.61
CA PHE A 88 -17.61 0.69 24.53
C PHE A 88 -17.31 1.55 23.31
N ALA A 89 -17.67 1.05 22.14
CA ALA A 89 -17.58 1.78 20.89
C ALA A 89 -18.79 1.46 20.03
N GLU A 90 -19.28 2.47 19.29
CA GLU A 90 -20.41 2.34 18.38
C GLU A 90 -20.03 2.82 16.99
N PHE A 91 -20.38 2.06 15.97
CA PHE A 91 -20.11 2.40 14.58
C PHE A 91 -21.23 1.95 13.66
N GLU A 92 -21.37 2.61 12.52
CA GLU A 92 -22.29 2.24 11.45
C GLU A 92 -21.52 1.85 10.20
N THR A 93 -21.83 0.67 9.66
CA THR A 93 -21.29 0.21 8.38
C THR A 93 -22.38 0.31 7.31
N ALA A 94 -22.01 0.79 6.13
CA ALA A 94 -22.88 0.91 4.99
C ALA A 94 -22.28 0.28 3.74
N VAL A 95 -23.12 -0.39 2.95
CA VAL A 95 -22.80 -0.89 1.61
C VAL A 95 -23.77 -0.25 0.63
N LEU A 96 -23.22 0.45 -0.36
CA LEU A 96 -23.93 1.16 -1.40
C LEU A 96 -23.43 0.63 -2.75
N ILE A 97 -24.31 0.11 -3.59
CA ILE A 97 -23.94 -0.39 -4.91
C ILE A 97 -24.64 0.48 -5.95
N TYR A 98 -23.84 1.02 -6.86
CA TYR A 98 -24.27 1.84 -7.98
C TYR A 98 -24.05 1.08 -9.27
N ASP A 99 -24.98 1.18 -10.23
CA ASP A 99 -24.77 0.68 -11.58
C ASP A 99 -23.89 1.63 -12.41
N ASP A 100 -23.68 1.27 -13.67
CA ASP A 100 -22.92 2.01 -14.69
C ASP A 100 -23.47 3.43 -14.97
N LYS A 101 -24.75 3.66 -14.68
CA LYS A 101 -25.43 4.96 -14.82
C LYS A 101 -25.41 5.78 -13.53
N GLU A 102 -24.59 5.38 -12.57
CA GLU A 102 -24.51 5.93 -11.23
C GLU A 102 -25.83 5.87 -10.45
N GLN A 103 -26.77 5.01 -10.86
CA GLN A 103 -28.00 4.78 -10.12
C GLN A 103 -27.74 3.78 -9.00
N LYS A 104 -28.19 4.14 -7.81
CA LYS A 104 -28.01 3.31 -6.62
C LYS A 104 -28.99 2.15 -6.64
N VAL A 105 -28.49 0.94 -6.90
CA VAL A 105 -29.27 -0.30 -6.95
C VAL A 105 -29.41 -0.98 -5.59
N ILE A 106 -28.41 -0.86 -4.71
CA ILE A 106 -28.45 -1.42 -3.36
C ILE A 106 -27.99 -0.38 -2.34
N GLN A 107 -28.69 -0.33 -1.22
CA GLN A 107 -28.27 0.39 -0.01
C GLN A 107 -28.62 -0.43 1.23
N LYS A 108 -27.61 -0.78 2.02
CA LYS A 108 -27.79 -1.36 3.35
C LYS A 108 -26.89 -0.65 4.34
N ARG A 109 -27.44 -0.38 5.53
CA ARG A 109 -26.70 0.19 6.68
C ARG A 109 -27.04 -0.61 7.93
N TRP A 110 -26.07 -0.80 8.81
CA TRP A 110 -26.29 -1.42 10.10
C TRP A 110 -25.35 -0.84 11.14
N LYS A 111 -25.84 -0.75 12.37
CA LYS A 111 -25.07 -0.28 13.52
C LYS A 111 -24.54 -1.46 14.31
N ARG A 112 -23.37 -1.29 14.91
CA ARG A 112 -22.80 -2.21 15.88
C ARG A 112 -22.33 -1.45 17.11
N ARG A 113 -22.43 -2.14 18.23
CA ARG A 113 -21.85 -1.76 19.51
C ARG A 113 -20.92 -2.88 19.95
N ILE A 114 -19.73 -2.52 20.37
CA ILE A 114 -18.73 -3.44 20.90
C ILE A 114 -18.34 -2.98 22.29
N GLU A 115 -18.07 -3.94 23.18
CA GLU A 115 -17.74 -3.68 24.57
C GLU A 115 -16.55 -4.54 24.97
N THR A 116 -15.64 -3.99 25.77
CA THR A 116 -14.51 -4.71 26.35
C THR A 116 -14.14 -4.11 27.70
N ILE A 117 -13.62 -4.94 28.60
CA ILE A 117 -13.02 -4.47 29.86
C ILE A 117 -11.51 -4.24 29.75
N ASN A 118 -10.89 -4.67 28.65
CA ASN A 118 -9.45 -4.60 28.46
C ASN A 118 -9.06 -3.37 27.62
N TYR A 119 -8.27 -2.47 28.21
CA TYR A 119 -7.75 -1.30 27.51
C TYR A 119 -6.89 -1.67 26.29
N ASP A 120 -6.09 -2.73 26.37
CA ASP A 120 -5.19 -3.12 25.27
C ASP A 120 -5.94 -3.49 23.99
N GLU A 121 -7.17 -3.99 24.12
CA GLU A 121 -8.04 -4.26 22.97
C GLU A 121 -8.44 -2.97 22.28
N THR A 122 -8.75 -1.90 23.02
CA THR A 122 -9.20 -0.62 22.46
C THR A 122 -8.18 0.04 21.53
N ILE A 123 -6.89 -0.25 21.71
CA ILE A 123 -5.78 0.26 20.90
C ILE A 123 -5.18 -0.81 19.97
N SER A 124 -5.81 -1.98 19.90
CA SER A 124 -5.29 -3.13 19.16
C SER A 124 -5.49 -2.98 17.66
N LYS A 125 -4.45 -3.32 16.89
CA LYS A 125 -4.55 -3.48 15.42
C LYS A 125 -5.18 -4.82 15.02
N LYS A 126 -5.55 -5.67 15.98
CA LYS A 126 -6.30 -6.90 15.68
C LYS A 126 -7.67 -6.51 15.12
N PRO A 127 -8.19 -7.26 14.14
CA PRO A 127 -9.57 -7.06 13.71
C PRO A 127 -10.53 -7.38 14.86
N LEU A 128 -11.70 -6.74 14.82
CA LEU A 128 -12.93 -7.28 15.39
C LEU A 128 -13.28 -8.60 14.69
N ASP A 129 -14.54 -9.01 14.72
CA ASP A 129 -15.02 -10.10 13.88
C ASP A 129 -15.10 -9.67 12.41
N LEU A 130 -14.87 -10.64 11.52
CA LEU A 130 -15.04 -10.47 10.08
C LEU A 130 -16.52 -10.27 9.75
N GLU A 131 -16.88 -9.09 9.23
CA GLU A 131 -18.26 -8.82 8.82
C GLU A 131 -18.50 -9.28 7.39
N ILE A 132 -19.59 -10.02 7.16
CA ILE A 132 -19.94 -10.55 5.84
C ILE A 132 -21.40 -10.21 5.52
N ARG A 133 -21.61 -9.61 4.34
CA ARG A 133 -22.94 -9.36 3.75
C ARG A 133 -22.99 -9.92 2.34
N SER A 134 -24.09 -10.55 1.98
CA SER A 134 -24.26 -11.17 0.66
C SER A 134 -25.36 -10.45 -0.11
N PHE A 135 -25.14 -10.26 -1.40
CA PHE A 135 -26.07 -9.60 -2.32
C PHE A 135 -26.16 -10.42 -3.60
N VAL A 136 -27.33 -10.48 -4.21
CA VAL A 136 -27.51 -11.04 -5.56
C VAL A 136 -27.60 -9.88 -6.53
N LEU A 137 -26.78 -9.89 -7.57
CA LEU A 137 -26.71 -8.86 -8.60
C LEU A 137 -26.88 -9.50 -9.97
N SER A 138 -27.51 -8.77 -10.89
CA SER A 138 -27.48 -9.11 -12.30
C SER A 138 -26.08 -8.91 -12.88
N LEU A 139 -25.80 -9.52 -14.03
CA LEU A 139 -24.58 -9.23 -14.78
C LEU A 139 -24.55 -7.76 -15.25
N GLY A 140 -23.36 -7.17 -15.27
CA GLY A 140 -23.13 -5.77 -15.63
C GLY A 140 -21.94 -5.17 -14.86
N GLU A 141 -21.81 -3.85 -14.96
CA GLU A 141 -20.78 -3.09 -14.25
C GLU A 141 -21.38 -2.33 -13.07
N TYR A 142 -20.68 -2.36 -11.92
CA TYR A 142 -21.12 -1.70 -10.70
C TYR A 142 -19.96 -1.04 -9.95
N ASN A 143 -20.26 -0.01 -9.17
CA ASN A 143 -19.37 0.54 -8.16
C ASN A 143 -19.92 0.23 -6.76
N CYS A 144 -19.21 -0.59 -5.99
CA CYS A 144 -19.54 -0.90 -4.60
C CYS A 144 -18.78 0.04 -3.67
N LYS A 145 -19.50 0.90 -2.94
CA LYS A 145 -18.96 1.78 -1.91
C LYS A 145 -19.28 1.23 -0.53
N ILE A 146 -18.24 1.04 0.27
CA ILE A 146 -18.31 0.62 1.66
C ILE A 146 -17.93 1.82 2.52
N GLU A 147 -18.76 2.15 3.50
CA GLU A 147 -18.51 3.23 4.45
C GLU A 147 -18.53 2.67 5.88
N VAL A 148 -17.57 3.05 6.70
CA VAL A 148 -17.56 2.78 8.15
C VAL A 148 -17.51 4.11 8.85
N THR A 149 -18.56 4.41 9.62
CA THR A 149 -18.72 5.66 10.35
C THR A 149 -18.64 5.38 11.83
N ASP A 150 -17.64 5.97 12.47
CA ASP A 150 -17.54 6.01 13.92
C ASP A 150 -18.64 6.93 14.47
N LEU A 151 -19.46 6.44 15.38
CA LEU A 151 -20.64 7.17 15.86
C LEU A 151 -20.32 8.19 16.95
N ASP A 152 -19.11 8.18 17.52
CA ASP A 152 -18.67 9.17 18.50
C ASP A 152 -18.01 10.37 17.81
N THR A 153 -17.07 10.10 16.91
CA THR A 153 -16.32 11.13 16.18
C THR A 153 -17.04 11.63 14.93
N HIS A 154 -18.07 10.92 14.46
CA HIS A 154 -18.79 11.13 13.20
C HIS A 154 -17.90 11.11 11.94
N LYS A 155 -16.68 10.57 12.06
CA LYS A 155 -15.78 10.42 10.92
C LYS A 155 -16.08 9.14 10.16
N THR A 156 -16.05 9.24 8.84
CA THR A 156 -16.37 8.12 7.94
C THR A 156 -15.15 7.73 7.10
N GLY A 157 -14.69 6.50 7.28
CA GLY A 157 -13.80 5.84 6.34
C GLY A 157 -14.59 5.32 5.13
N LYS A 158 -14.02 5.39 3.94
CA LYS A 158 -14.67 4.94 2.69
C LYS A 158 -13.72 4.09 1.86
N LYS A 159 -14.25 3.01 1.27
CA LYS A 159 -13.60 2.22 0.23
C LYS A 159 -14.55 2.00 -0.93
N SER A 160 -14.00 1.96 -2.15
CA SER A 160 -14.76 1.72 -3.36
C SER A 160 -14.12 0.59 -4.15
N VAL A 161 -14.94 -0.30 -4.68
CA VAL A 161 -14.52 -1.43 -5.52
C VAL A 161 -15.36 -1.42 -6.79
N GLU A 162 -14.68 -1.45 -7.94
CA GLU A 162 -15.32 -1.64 -9.24
C GLU A 162 -15.60 -3.13 -9.44
N LEU A 163 -16.81 -3.45 -9.89
CA LEU A 163 -17.28 -4.81 -10.11
C LEU A 163 -17.61 -4.96 -11.59
N LYS A 164 -16.87 -5.85 -12.28
CA LYS A 164 -17.11 -6.20 -13.69
C LYS A 164 -17.69 -7.60 -13.76
N LEU A 165 -19.02 -7.70 -13.77
CA LEU A 165 -19.72 -8.98 -13.58
C LEU A 165 -19.95 -9.73 -14.89
N ASP A 166 -19.69 -9.12 -16.05
CA ASP A 166 -19.87 -9.77 -17.36
C ASP A 166 -18.95 -10.99 -17.55
N ARG A 167 -17.83 -11.06 -16.83
CA ARG A 167 -16.94 -12.24 -16.83
C ARG A 167 -17.59 -13.51 -16.27
N PHE A 168 -18.74 -13.38 -15.62
CA PHE A 168 -19.51 -14.50 -15.07
C PHE A 168 -20.61 -14.99 -16.00
N LYS A 169 -20.67 -14.47 -17.24
CA LYS A 169 -21.58 -14.95 -18.28
C LYS A 169 -21.15 -16.32 -18.80
N GLY A 170 -22.13 -17.17 -19.14
CA GLY A 170 -21.91 -18.47 -19.76
C GLY A 170 -22.02 -19.64 -18.78
N GLU A 171 -21.94 -20.87 -19.28
CA GLU A 171 -22.24 -22.08 -18.50
C GLU A 171 -21.08 -22.55 -17.62
N VAL A 172 -19.84 -22.28 -18.05
CA VAL A 172 -18.62 -22.66 -17.34
C VAL A 172 -17.95 -21.39 -16.83
N VAL A 173 -17.96 -21.20 -15.51
CA VAL A 173 -17.58 -19.93 -14.87
C VAL A 173 -16.87 -20.20 -13.54
N LEU A 174 -15.70 -19.57 -13.36
CA LEU A 174 -14.95 -19.58 -12.11
C LEU A 174 -15.28 -18.35 -11.25
N SER A 175 -15.50 -18.55 -9.95
CA SER A 175 -15.65 -17.48 -8.95
C SER A 175 -14.40 -16.60 -8.88
N ASP A 176 -14.48 -15.47 -8.19
CA ASP A 176 -13.25 -14.88 -7.64
C ASP A 176 -12.53 -15.90 -6.75
N LEU A 177 -11.20 -15.88 -6.79
CA LEU A 177 -10.36 -16.72 -5.93
C LEU A 177 -10.21 -16.07 -4.56
N LEU A 178 -10.12 -16.90 -3.52
CA LEU A 178 -9.84 -16.45 -2.17
C LEU A 178 -8.62 -17.15 -1.60
N LEU A 179 -7.63 -16.36 -1.17
CA LEU A 179 -6.57 -16.86 -0.31
C LEU A 179 -7.15 -17.09 1.09
N ILE A 180 -7.09 -18.31 1.59
CA ILE A 180 -7.69 -18.68 2.88
C ILE A 180 -6.62 -19.10 3.90
N ASN A 181 -6.86 -18.76 5.16
CA ASN A 181 -6.11 -19.28 6.30
C ASN A 181 -6.89 -20.45 6.93
N GLN A 182 -6.42 -21.67 6.68
CA GLN A 182 -7.04 -22.90 7.18
C GLN A 182 -6.86 -23.12 8.70
N GLN A 183 -5.98 -22.36 9.35
CA GLN A 183 -5.78 -22.46 10.81
C GLN A 183 -6.86 -21.71 11.59
N LEU A 184 -7.65 -20.87 10.91
CA LEU A 184 -8.75 -20.12 11.49
C LEU A 184 -10.06 -20.72 10.99
N VAL A 185 -11.02 -20.85 11.91
CA VAL A 185 -12.35 -21.38 11.62
C VAL A 185 -13.38 -20.27 11.75
N HIS A 186 -14.34 -20.23 10.83
CA HIS A 186 -15.49 -19.32 10.87
C HIS A 186 -16.69 -20.02 10.25
N ASP A 187 -17.89 -19.86 10.82
CA ASP A 187 -19.09 -20.62 10.41
C ASP A 187 -19.41 -20.49 8.91
N LYS A 188 -19.25 -19.29 8.36
CA LYS A 188 -19.46 -19.02 6.91
C LYS A 188 -18.33 -19.51 6.00
N PHE A 189 -17.19 -19.89 6.55
CA PHE A 189 -16.00 -20.33 5.82
C PHE A 189 -15.41 -21.58 6.49
N PRO A 190 -16.10 -22.74 6.39
CA PRO A 190 -15.66 -23.96 7.05
C PRO A 190 -14.32 -24.47 6.51
N GLN A 191 -13.93 -24.07 5.29
CA GLN A 191 -12.63 -24.41 4.70
C GLN A 191 -11.48 -23.54 5.21
N GLY A 192 -11.74 -22.43 5.90
CA GLY A 192 -10.73 -21.50 6.40
C GLY A 192 -11.10 -20.03 6.14
N VAL A 193 -10.66 -19.12 7.02
CA VAL A 193 -11.03 -17.70 6.96
C VAL A 193 -10.27 -16.98 5.82
N PRO A 194 -10.95 -16.21 4.95
CA PRO A 194 -10.28 -15.42 3.91
C PRO A 194 -9.27 -14.43 4.48
N ILE A 195 -8.08 -14.38 3.87
CA ILE A 195 -7.04 -13.42 4.22
C ILE A 195 -7.32 -12.11 3.50
N ILE A 196 -7.70 -11.08 4.27
CA ILE A 196 -8.08 -9.77 3.74
C ILE A 196 -7.17 -8.67 4.32
N PRO A 197 -6.50 -7.89 3.45
CA PRO A 197 -6.31 -8.16 2.02
C PRO A 197 -5.41 -9.40 1.78
N PRO A 198 -5.39 -10.01 0.59
CA PRO A 198 -4.65 -11.24 0.31
C PRO A 198 -3.15 -11.04 0.53
N LYS A 199 -2.66 -11.51 1.67
CA LYS A 199 -1.31 -11.28 2.15
C LYS A 199 -0.70 -12.56 2.68
N ILE A 200 0.49 -12.90 2.19
CA ILE A 200 1.22 -14.06 2.67
C ILE A 200 2.45 -13.64 3.45
N SER A 201 3.00 -14.55 4.24
CA SER A 201 4.29 -14.39 4.87
C SER A 201 5.35 -15.18 4.08
N GLY A 202 6.58 -14.67 4.00
CA GLY A 202 7.70 -15.42 3.39
C GLY A 202 8.10 -16.72 4.12
N LYS A 203 7.35 -17.17 5.14
CA LYS A 203 7.50 -18.48 5.80
C LYS A 203 6.40 -19.47 5.40
N ASP A 204 5.41 -19.03 4.63
CA ASP A 204 4.33 -19.91 4.18
C ASP A 204 4.95 -20.88 3.17
N SER A 205 4.79 -22.19 3.38
CA SER A 205 5.29 -23.22 2.46
C SER A 205 4.29 -23.51 1.34
N SER A 206 3.00 -23.31 1.62
CA SER A 206 1.89 -23.54 0.69
C SER A 206 0.82 -22.46 0.85
N LEU A 207 0.21 -22.08 -0.27
CA LEU A 207 -0.93 -21.18 -0.36
C LEU A 207 -2.19 -22.02 -0.55
N SER A 208 -3.23 -21.74 0.22
CA SER A 208 -4.53 -22.42 0.10
C SER A 208 -5.52 -21.49 -0.58
N ILE A 209 -5.95 -21.85 -1.79
CA ILE A 209 -6.80 -21.03 -2.66
C ILE A 209 -8.17 -21.66 -2.78
N PHE A 210 -9.17 -20.99 -2.23
CA PHE A 210 -10.57 -21.39 -2.35
C PHE A 210 -11.18 -20.87 -3.64
N TYR A 211 -11.98 -21.72 -4.26
CA TYR A 211 -12.76 -21.41 -5.45
C TYR A 211 -14.15 -22.06 -5.39
N LYS A 212 -15.08 -21.47 -6.15
CA LYS A 212 -16.34 -22.09 -6.56
C LYS A 212 -16.43 -21.97 -8.07
N ALA A 213 -16.96 -22.98 -8.74
CA ALA A 213 -17.22 -22.91 -10.17
C ALA A 213 -18.63 -23.38 -10.48
N ARG A 214 -19.22 -22.77 -11.50
CA ARG A 214 -20.36 -23.30 -12.24
C ARG A 214 -19.82 -23.99 -13.48
N LEU A 215 -20.33 -25.17 -13.79
CA LEU A 215 -19.95 -25.95 -14.96
C LEU A 215 -21.07 -26.93 -15.31
N ASN A 216 -20.91 -27.67 -16.39
CA ASN A 216 -21.80 -28.76 -16.76
C ASN A 216 -21.29 -30.10 -16.19
N PRO A 217 -22.16 -31.11 -16.02
CA PRO A 217 -21.71 -32.45 -15.70
C PRO A 217 -20.69 -32.98 -16.72
N GLY A 218 -19.65 -33.65 -16.25
CA GLY A 218 -18.57 -34.18 -17.07
C GLY A 218 -17.18 -33.76 -16.59
N ASP A 219 -16.18 -34.08 -17.41
CA ASP A 219 -14.78 -33.84 -17.10
C ASP A 219 -14.46 -32.34 -17.10
N TYR A 220 -13.56 -31.93 -16.21
CA TYR A 220 -13.04 -30.58 -16.16
C TYR A 220 -11.56 -30.57 -15.76
N THR A 221 -10.89 -29.48 -16.10
CA THR A 221 -9.50 -29.23 -15.70
C THR A 221 -9.38 -27.81 -15.19
N ILE A 222 -8.79 -27.63 -14.00
CA ILE A 222 -8.42 -26.33 -13.45
C ILE A 222 -6.90 -26.26 -13.39
N THR A 223 -6.34 -25.30 -14.11
CA THR A 223 -4.91 -24.95 -14.01
C THR A 223 -4.79 -23.71 -13.14
N ILE A 224 -3.93 -23.75 -12.12
CA ILE A 224 -3.64 -22.59 -11.27
C ILE A 224 -2.15 -22.30 -11.28
N LYS A 225 -1.77 -21.03 -11.43
CA LYS A 225 -0.37 -20.58 -11.49
C LYS A 225 -0.15 -19.38 -10.60
N SER A 226 1.03 -19.30 -10.00
CA SER A 226 1.53 -18.05 -9.42
C SER A 226 2.48 -17.37 -10.42
N VAL A 227 2.25 -16.10 -10.71
CA VAL A 227 2.93 -15.35 -11.78
C VAL A 227 3.48 -14.03 -11.24
N THR A 228 4.74 -13.73 -11.53
CA THR A 228 5.38 -12.46 -11.14
C THR A 228 4.82 -11.30 -11.97
N PRO A 229 5.02 -10.03 -11.54
CA PRO A 229 4.67 -8.87 -12.36
C PRO A 229 5.37 -8.84 -13.72
N ASP A 230 6.52 -9.49 -13.85
CA ASP A 230 7.31 -9.58 -15.08
C ASP A 230 6.86 -10.74 -15.99
N GLY A 231 5.90 -11.57 -15.54
CA GLY A 231 5.34 -12.68 -16.28
C GLY A 231 6.00 -14.04 -16.02
N ASP A 232 6.97 -14.11 -15.10
CA ASP A 232 7.60 -15.39 -14.74
C ASP A 232 6.63 -16.26 -13.93
N VAL A 233 6.52 -17.54 -14.29
CA VAL A 233 5.73 -18.51 -13.54
C VAL A 233 6.56 -19.03 -12.38
N LEU A 234 6.06 -18.87 -11.15
CA LEU A 234 6.70 -19.30 -9.92
C LEU A 234 6.31 -20.72 -9.52
N ALA A 235 5.03 -21.07 -9.71
CA ALA A 235 4.50 -22.40 -9.50
C ALA A 235 3.26 -22.61 -10.38
N GLU A 236 2.99 -23.86 -10.72
CA GLU A 236 1.83 -24.27 -11.50
C GLU A 236 1.33 -25.62 -11.00
N GLU A 237 0.02 -25.72 -10.84
CA GLU A 237 -0.66 -26.94 -10.44
C GLU A 237 -1.87 -27.18 -11.34
N VAL A 238 -2.17 -28.44 -11.61
CA VAL A 238 -3.28 -28.85 -12.48
C VAL A 238 -4.15 -29.84 -11.74
N VAL A 239 -5.44 -29.52 -11.64
CA VAL A 239 -6.46 -30.36 -11.03
C VAL A 239 -7.44 -30.81 -12.10
N THR A 240 -7.51 -32.12 -12.33
CA THR A 240 -8.53 -32.74 -13.18
C THR A 240 -9.61 -33.38 -12.31
N GLY A 241 -10.86 -33.34 -12.76
CA GLY A 241 -11.95 -34.01 -12.06
C GLY A 241 -13.15 -34.26 -12.96
N VAL A 242 -14.14 -34.94 -12.41
CA VAL A 242 -15.43 -35.19 -13.04
C VAL A 242 -16.50 -34.61 -12.13
N SER A 243 -17.35 -33.74 -12.67
CA SER A 243 -18.49 -33.18 -11.93
C SER A 243 -19.76 -33.93 -12.28
N GLU A 244 -20.51 -34.37 -11.28
CA GLU A 244 -21.84 -34.96 -11.46
C GLU A 244 -22.95 -33.90 -11.49
N GLY A 245 -22.63 -32.65 -11.11
CA GLY A 245 -23.57 -31.56 -10.95
C GLY A 245 -23.12 -30.27 -11.62
N THR A 246 -23.88 -29.21 -11.38
CA THR A 246 -23.66 -27.89 -12.01
C THR A 246 -22.73 -26.97 -11.23
N PHE A 247 -22.27 -27.40 -10.06
CA PHE A 247 -21.36 -26.64 -9.21
C PHE A 247 -20.32 -27.52 -8.57
N ILE A 248 -19.11 -26.98 -8.45
CA ILE A 248 -18.05 -27.52 -7.59
C ILE A 248 -17.49 -26.38 -6.73
N SER A 249 -16.92 -26.75 -5.60
CA SER A 249 -16.05 -25.87 -4.81
C SER A 249 -14.93 -26.69 -4.22
N GLY A 250 -13.81 -26.06 -3.93
CA GLY A 250 -12.64 -26.76 -3.43
C GLY A 250 -11.52 -25.84 -3.03
N LEU A 251 -10.43 -26.48 -2.63
CA LEU A 251 -9.16 -25.84 -2.32
C LEU A 251 -8.10 -26.34 -3.30
N MET A 252 -7.36 -25.40 -3.87
CA MET A 252 -6.12 -25.67 -4.58
C MET A 252 -4.95 -25.23 -3.71
N TYR A 253 -3.85 -25.96 -3.81
CA TYR A 253 -2.64 -25.69 -3.03
C TYR A 253 -1.52 -25.30 -4.00
N LEU A 254 -0.86 -24.17 -3.76
CA LEU A 254 0.29 -23.73 -4.54
C LEU A 254 1.52 -23.61 -3.64
N PRO A 255 2.70 -24.11 -4.05
CA PRO A 255 3.95 -23.84 -3.35
C PRO A 255 4.23 -22.34 -3.23
N ALA A 256 4.69 -21.91 -2.05
CA ALA A 256 5.03 -20.51 -1.76
C ALA A 256 6.55 -20.26 -1.64
N GLU A 257 7.37 -21.31 -1.71
CA GLU A 257 8.81 -21.28 -1.40
C GLU A 257 9.66 -20.40 -2.35
N HIS A 258 9.11 -20.02 -3.51
CA HIS A 258 9.80 -19.19 -4.52
C HIS A 258 9.22 -17.78 -4.65
N VAL A 259 8.31 -17.37 -3.75
CA VAL A 259 7.68 -16.05 -3.85
C VAL A 259 8.58 -14.96 -3.26
N SER A 260 9.49 -14.49 -4.10
CA SER A 260 10.45 -13.41 -3.79
C SER A 260 9.93 -12.01 -4.08
N ASN A 261 8.85 -11.89 -4.85
CA ASN A 261 8.32 -10.60 -5.25
C ASN A 261 7.40 -10.00 -4.17
N LYS A 262 7.46 -8.67 -3.99
CA LYS A 262 6.55 -7.94 -3.09
C LYS A 262 5.07 -8.22 -3.40
N ARG A 263 4.75 -8.48 -4.66
CA ARG A 263 3.43 -8.85 -5.15
C ARG A 263 3.56 -9.85 -6.28
N PHE A 264 2.57 -10.72 -6.41
CA PHE A 264 2.43 -11.66 -7.53
C PHE A 264 0.93 -11.90 -7.77
N LYS A 265 0.59 -12.42 -8.94
CA LYS A 265 -0.77 -12.85 -9.25
C LYS A 265 -0.89 -14.36 -9.06
N ILE A 266 -2.07 -14.79 -8.63
CA ILE A 266 -2.51 -16.17 -8.79
C ILE A 266 -3.53 -16.15 -9.91
N GLU A 267 -3.29 -16.92 -10.95
CA GLU A 267 -4.15 -17.04 -12.12
C GLU A 267 -4.72 -18.45 -12.15
N ALA A 268 -6.04 -18.57 -12.28
CA ALA A 268 -6.73 -19.85 -12.40
C ALA A 268 -7.53 -19.90 -13.69
N VAL A 269 -7.45 -21.04 -14.38
CA VAL A 269 -8.12 -21.29 -15.65
C VAL A 269 -8.91 -22.60 -15.54
N LEU A 270 -10.22 -22.51 -15.60
CA LEU A 270 -11.13 -23.65 -15.71
C LEU A 270 -11.40 -23.94 -17.19
N ASN A 271 -11.11 -25.16 -17.63
CA ASN A 271 -11.42 -25.68 -18.95
C ASN A 271 -12.41 -26.85 -18.83
N GLN A 272 -13.44 -26.83 -19.67
CA GLN A 272 -14.36 -27.96 -19.85
C GLN A 272 -14.85 -27.96 -21.30
N ASN A 273 -14.54 -29.03 -22.04
CA ASN A 273 -14.77 -29.12 -23.48
C ASN A 273 -14.20 -27.90 -24.22
N ALA A 274 -15.03 -27.16 -24.97
CA ALA A 274 -14.64 -25.93 -25.65
C ALA A 274 -14.77 -24.66 -24.79
N ASN A 275 -15.30 -24.76 -23.57
CA ASN A 275 -15.52 -23.63 -22.69
C ASN A 275 -14.33 -23.39 -21.77
N LYS A 276 -14.06 -22.10 -21.52
CA LYS A 276 -12.97 -21.62 -20.67
C LYS A 276 -13.45 -20.50 -19.77
N SER A 277 -13.00 -20.49 -18.52
CA SER A 277 -13.20 -19.38 -17.59
C SER A 277 -11.92 -19.08 -16.81
N GLU A 278 -11.68 -17.80 -16.55
CA GLU A 278 -10.45 -17.32 -15.92
C GLU A 278 -10.80 -16.50 -14.67
N SER A 279 -9.93 -16.59 -13.65
CA SER A 279 -9.97 -15.74 -12.46
C SER A 279 -8.56 -15.44 -12.00
N GLU A 280 -8.35 -14.25 -11.44
CA GLU A 280 -7.07 -13.83 -10.90
C GLU A 280 -7.20 -13.27 -9.48
N LEU A 281 -6.13 -13.39 -8.71
CA LEU A 281 -6.00 -12.85 -7.37
C LEU A 281 -4.62 -12.22 -7.19
N LEU A 282 -4.57 -10.92 -6.90
CA LEU A 282 -3.33 -10.25 -6.54
C LEU A 282 -2.99 -10.55 -5.08
N VAL A 283 -1.80 -11.08 -4.84
CA VAL A 283 -1.30 -11.41 -3.50
C VAL A 283 -0.08 -10.55 -3.17
N GLU A 284 -0.10 -9.95 -1.98
CA GLU A 284 1.02 -9.21 -1.44
C GLU A 284 1.85 -10.08 -0.49
N VAL A 285 3.17 -10.03 -0.61
CA VAL A 285 4.07 -10.72 0.31
C VAL A 285 4.46 -9.76 1.42
N LYS A 286 4.06 -10.09 2.65
CA LYS A 286 4.62 -9.48 3.86
C LYS A 286 5.88 -10.26 4.24
N TRP A 287 7.02 -9.61 4.09
CA TRP A 287 8.32 -10.19 4.38
C TRP A 287 8.50 -10.34 5.89
N ARG A 288 8.08 -11.48 6.44
CA ARG A 288 8.21 -11.76 7.87
C ARG A 288 9.66 -12.17 8.16
N GLY A 289 10.30 -11.49 9.10
CA GLY A 289 11.74 -11.56 9.34
C GLY A 289 12.52 -10.39 8.75
N LEU A 290 11.85 -9.53 7.97
CA LEU A 290 12.30 -8.19 7.62
C LEU A 290 11.58 -7.12 8.43
N SER A 291 12.25 -5.99 8.66
CA SER A 291 11.70 -4.93 9.52
C SER A 291 10.39 -4.43 8.93
N SER A 292 9.38 -4.16 9.77
CA SER A 292 8.12 -3.54 9.30
C SER A 292 8.33 -2.17 8.64
N HIS A 293 9.54 -1.63 8.77
CA HIS A 293 10.01 -0.39 8.20
C HIS A 293 10.62 -0.58 6.79
N VAL A 294 10.78 -1.81 6.30
CA VAL A 294 11.29 -2.14 4.96
C VAL A 294 10.12 -2.32 4.01
N GLU A 295 9.93 -1.36 3.11
CA GLU A 295 8.85 -1.39 2.11
C GLU A 295 9.32 -1.82 0.71
N ASP A 296 10.60 -1.62 0.41
CA ASP A 296 11.22 -1.84 -0.90
C ASP A 296 12.62 -2.42 -0.72
N LEU A 297 12.91 -3.55 -1.38
CA LEU A 297 14.16 -4.28 -1.23
C LEU A 297 15.36 -3.51 -1.81
N ASP A 298 15.19 -2.80 -2.92
CA ASP A 298 16.27 -2.04 -3.54
C ASP A 298 16.66 -0.85 -2.69
N VAL A 299 15.66 -0.15 -2.14
CA VAL A 299 15.87 0.94 -1.18
C VAL A 299 16.53 0.41 0.10
N ALA A 300 16.06 -0.72 0.62
CA ALA A 300 16.63 -1.33 1.82
C ALA A 300 18.09 -1.77 1.61
N ILE A 301 18.41 -2.32 0.44
CA ILE A 301 19.78 -2.64 0.06
C ILE A 301 20.62 -1.38 -0.09
N GLU A 302 20.08 -0.28 -0.61
CA GLU A 302 20.77 1.01 -0.62
C GLU A 302 21.13 1.45 0.80
N GLN A 303 20.19 1.32 1.73
CA GLN A 303 20.32 1.79 3.11
C GLN A 303 21.39 1.04 3.90
N ILE A 304 21.54 -0.28 3.72
CA ILE A 304 22.57 -1.08 4.44
C ILE A 304 24.00 -0.66 4.11
N ARG A 305 24.24 0.27 3.18
CA ARG A 305 25.59 0.76 2.84
C ARG A 305 26.42 1.24 4.03
N TYR A 306 25.78 1.62 5.14
CA TYR A 306 26.48 2.01 6.37
C TYR A 306 26.93 0.83 7.24
N ILE A 307 26.35 -0.35 7.01
CA ILE A 307 26.55 -1.57 7.82
C ILE A 307 26.98 -2.80 7.00
N ALA A 308 27.10 -2.66 5.68
CA ALA A 308 27.60 -3.68 4.77
C ALA A 308 28.95 -3.28 4.18
N SER A 309 29.86 -4.25 4.04
CA SER A 309 31.14 -4.03 3.35
C SER A 309 30.92 -3.64 1.88
N SER A 310 31.86 -2.88 1.30
CA SER A 310 31.85 -2.49 -0.12
C SER A 310 31.74 -3.68 -1.08
N LYS A 311 32.26 -4.86 -0.70
CA LYS A 311 32.15 -6.10 -1.49
C LYS A 311 30.74 -6.69 -1.38
N THR A 312 30.21 -6.81 -0.17
CA THR A 312 28.88 -7.35 0.12
C THR A 312 27.78 -6.50 -0.53
N TYR A 313 27.85 -5.18 -0.33
CA TYR A 313 26.91 -4.23 -0.91
C TYR A 313 26.90 -4.31 -2.45
N ARG A 314 28.06 -4.22 -3.10
CA ARG A 314 28.16 -4.32 -4.57
C ARG A 314 27.65 -5.66 -5.10
N LYS A 315 27.83 -6.76 -4.36
CA LYS A 315 27.32 -8.09 -4.73
C LYS A 315 25.78 -8.09 -4.76
N MET A 316 25.13 -7.48 -3.78
CA MET A 316 23.66 -7.38 -3.71
C MET A 316 23.10 -6.47 -4.80
N VAL A 317 23.67 -5.27 -4.97
CA VAL A 317 23.20 -4.29 -5.97
C VAL A 317 23.26 -4.86 -7.40
N LYS A 318 24.30 -5.65 -7.73
CA LYS A 318 24.46 -6.28 -9.05
C LYS A 318 23.66 -7.56 -9.26
N ALA A 319 23.05 -8.13 -8.21
CA ALA A 319 22.30 -9.36 -8.32
C ALA A 319 20.92 -9.12 -8.98
N LYS A 320 20.42 -10.12 -9.70
CA LYS A 320 19.01 -10.16 -10.17
C LYS A 320 18.06 -10.41 -8.99
N SER A 321 16.79 -10.06 -9.13
CA SER A 321 15.77 -9.97 -8.05
C SER A 321 15.80 -11.15 -7.06
N GLU A 322 15.69 -12.39 -7.53
CA GLU A 322 15.68 -13.59 -6.67
C GLU A 322 16.99 -13.78 -5.88
N LYS A 323 18.13 -13.59 -6.55
CA LYS A 323 19.45 -13.69 -5.91
C LYS A 323 19.72 -12.53 -4.96
N LYS A 324 19.17 -11.35 -5.26
CA LYS A 324 19.31 -10.13 -4.47
C LYS A 324 18.63 -10.29 -3.11
N GLU A 325 17.42 -10.82 -3.09
CA GLU A 325 16.71 -11.17 -1.86
C GLU A 325 17.50 -12.16 -1.01
N ARG A 326 17.93 -13.27 -1.61
CA ARG A 326 18.63 -14.31 -0.85
C ARG A 326 19.89 -13.77 -0.18
N LEU A 327 20.68 -12.98 -0.92
CA LEU A 327 21.88 -12.33 -0.38
C LEU A 327 21.55 -11.36 0.77
N PHE A 328 20.46 -10.63 0.66
CA PHE A 328 20.03 -9.69 1.67
C PHE A 328 19.52 -10.39 2.94
N ARG A 329 18.79 -11.50 2.81
CA ARG A 329 18.43 -12.38 3.94
C ARG A 329 19.66 -12.97 4.59
N GLU A 330 20.54 -13.61 3.82
CA GLU A 330 21.82 -14.16 4.31
C GLU A 330 22.63 -13.12 5.09
N PHE A 331 22.66 -11.86 4.61
CA PHE A 331 23.33 -10.78 5.32
C PHE A 331 22.71 -10.48 6.68
N TRP A 332 21.40 -10.35 6.76
CA TRP A 332 20.74 -10.07 8.04
C TRP A 332 20.75 -11.27 8.97
N ASP A 333 20.53 -12.48 8.47
CA ASP A 333 20.61 -13.72 9.26
C ASP A 333 22.01 -13.88 9.88
N SER A 334 23.08 -13.53 9.15
CA SER A 334 24.45 -13.52 9.70
C SER A 334 24.69 -12.49 10.81
N LYS A 335 23.77 -11.53 10.96
CA LYS A 335 23.81 -10.43 11.92
C LYS A 335 22.73 -10.57 13.00
N ASP A 336 21.92 -11.62 12.96
CA ASP A 336 20.82 -11.83 13.89
C ASP A 336 21.38 -12.12 15.31
N PRO A 337 21.15 -11.24 16.29
CA PRO A 337 21.58 -11.50 17.67
C PRO A 337 20.76 -12.62 18.33
N SER A 338 19.57 -12.94 17.84
CA SER A 338 18.69 -13.94 18.43
C SER A 338 17.99 -14.83 17.38
N PRO A 339 18.74 -15.70 16.67
CA PRO A 339 18.23 -16.51 15.56
C PRO A 339 17.11 -17.51 15.94
N GLY A 340 16.87 -17.71 17.24
CA GLY A 340 15.74 -18.51 17.74
C GLY A 340 14.39 -17.78 17.76
N THR A 341 14.37 -16.45 17.51
CA THR A 341 13.13 -15.69 17.46
C THR A 341 12.62 -15.54 16.03
N SER A 342 11.35 -15.16 15.90
CA SER A 342 10.75 -14.95 14.57
C SER A 342 11.18 -13.64 13.89
N LYS A 343 12.01 -12.82 14.55
CA LYS A 343 12.34 -11.44 14.16
C LYS A 343 13.80 -11.15 14.44
N ASN A 344 14.55 -10.69 13.43
CA ASN A 344 15.89 -10.15 13.67
C ASN A 344 15.78 -8.75 14.32
N GLU A 345 16.13 -8.64 15.60
CA GLU A 345 16.00 -7.40 16.39
C GLU A 345 16.91 -6.29 15.87
N LEU A 346 18.14 -6.64 15.49
CA LEU A 346 19.13 -5.66 15.00
C LEU A 346 18.66 -5.01 13.70
N MET A 347 18.13 -5.82 12.79
CA MET A 347 17.56 -5.34 11.54
C MET A 347 16.31 -4.49 11.80
N ASN A 348 15.44 -4.90 12.73
CA ASN A 348 14.26 -4.11 13.11
C ASN A 348 14.67 -2.71 13.58
N GLU A 349 15.62 -2.66 14.51
CA GLU A 349 16.15 -1.43 15.07
C GLU A 349 16.81 -0.56 13.98
N TYR A 350 17.63 -1.17 13.11
CA TYR A 350 18.31 -0.46 12.03
C TYR A 350 17.33 0.30 11.13
N TYR A 351 16.31 -0.39 10.60
CA TYR A 351 15.33 0.26 9.72
C TYR A 351 14.36 1.17 10.47
N MET A 352 14.11 0.93 11.76
CA MET A 352 13.42 1.91 12.60
C MET A 352 14.21 3.22 12.67
N ARG A 353 15.53 3.15 12.87
CA ARG A 353 16.41 4.34 12.90
C ARG A 353 16.49 5.03 11.54
N ILE A 354 16.48 4.29 10.44
CA ILE A 354 16.36 4.86 9.08
C ILE A 354 15.08 5.70 8.95
N ASN A 355 13.93 5.16 9.36
CA ASN A 355 12.65 5.88 9.24
C ASN A 355 12.63 7.12 10.13
N LEU A 356 13.12 7.01 11.37
CA LEU A 356 13.25 8.17 12.26
C LEU A 356 14.23 9.22 11.72
N ALA A 357 15.32 8.79 11.08
CA ALA A 357 16.25 9.71 10.44
C ALA A 357 15.60 10.45 9.27
N ASN A 358 14.79 9.76 8.45
CA ASN A 358 14.02 10.37 7.38
C ASN A 358 13.00 11.38 7.89
N GLU A 359 12.35 11.09 9.01
CA GLU A 359 11.39 11.99 9.64
C GLU A 359 12.05 13.25 10.20
N LYS A 360 13.18 13.09 10.91
CA LYS A 360 13.85 14.18 11.64
C LYS A 360 14.76 15.04 10.77
N PHE A 361 15.46 14.42 9.82
CA PHE A 361 16.56 15.07 9.07
C PHE A 361 16.29 15.12 7.57
N GLY A 362 15.11 14.67 7.10
CA GLY A 362 14.75 14.74 5.69
C GLY A 362 14.45 16.17 5.24
N SER A 363 15.02 16.57 4.11
CA SER A 363 14.73 17.86 3.45
C SER A 363 14.51 17.63 1.94
N PHE A 364 15.41 18.10 1.09
CA PHE A 364 15.42 17.81 -0.36
C PHE A 364 15.98 16.41 -0.68
N GLN A 365 16.69 15.80 0.28
CA GLN A 365 17.20 14.44 0.23
C GLN A 365 16.64 13.61 1.39
N ASP A 366 16.69 12.28 1.25
CA ASP A 366 16.30 11.37 2.32
C ASP A 366 17.13 11.63 3.58
N GLY A 367 16.47 11.74 4.73
CA GLY A 367 17.14 12.08 5.98
C GLY A 367 18.26 11.11 6.37
N TRP A 368 18.11 9.82 6.06
CA TRP A 368 19.16 8.82 6.27
C TRP A 368 20.46 9.09 5.48
N LYS A 369 20.41 9.88 4.40
CA LYS A 369 21.57 10.28 3.58
C LYS A 369 22.27 11.54 4.13
N THR A 370 21.64 12.28 5.04
CA THR A 370 22.26 13.45 5.68
C THR A 370 23.36 13.06 6.65
N SER A 371 24.26 14.00 6.96
CA SER A 371 25.31 13.77 7.97
C SER A 371 24.73 13.39 9.33
N MET A 372 23.72 14.14 9.81
CA MET A 372 23.04 13.84 11.07
C MET A 372 22.28 12.52 11.03
N GLY A 373 21.57 12.24 9.94
CA GLY A 373 20.84 10.98 9.78
C GLY A 373 21.75 9.76 9.71
N MET A 374 22.90 9.85 9.03
CA MET A 374 23.90 8.79 9.01
C MET A 374 24.40 8.46 10.43
N ILE A 375 24.79 9.48 11.21
CA ILE A 375 25.25 9.28 12.59
C ILE A 375 24.11 8.72 13.46
N TYR A 376 22.88 9.22 13.30
CA TYR A 376 21.72 8.70 14.02
C TYR A 376 21.41 7.24 13.68
N VAL A 377 21.55 6.82 12.43
CA VAL A 377 21.33 5.42 12.03
C VAL A 377 22.37 4.51 12.69
N LEU A 378 23.64 4.91 12.66
CA LEU A 378 24.76 4.13 13.20
C LEU A 378 24.75 4.05 14.73
N PHE A 379 24.53 5.18 15.40
CA PHE A 379 24.72 5.31 16.85
C PHE A 379 23.41 5.46 17.64
N GLY A 380 22.29 5.73 16.97
CA GLY A 380 21.01 6.00 17.62
C GLY A 380 20.91 7.45 18.12
N MET A 381 19.99 7.65 19.06
CA MET A 381 19.83 8.95 19.73
C MET A 381 21.08 9.26 20.57
N PRO A 382 21.66 10.48 20.47
CA PRO A 382 22.78 10.87 21.31
C PRO A 382 22.38 10.97 22.78
N ASP A 383 23.34 10.77 23.67
CA ASP A 383 23.16 10.91 25.12
C ASP A 383 23.04 12.40 25.51
N ASP A 384 23.75 13.29 24.79
CA ASP A 384 23.69 14.74 24.99
C ASP A 384 23.86 15.49 23.64
N ILE A 385 23.17 16.63 23.52
CA ILE A 385 23.25 17.53 22.36
C ILE A 385 23.61 18.93 22.86
N GLN A 386 24.80 19.40 22.50
CA GLN A 386 25.20 20.78 22.73
C GLN A 386 24.93 21.61 21.49
N TYR A 387 24.05 22.59 21.62
CA TYR A 387 23.71 23.51 20.54
C TYR A 387 24.36 24.87 20.75
N THR A 388 25.08 25.35 19.73
CA THR A 388 25.67 26.69 19.69
C THR A 388 25.04 27.45 18.53
N PRO A 389 24.03 28.31 18.76
CA PRO A 389 23.31 29.00 17.70
C PRO A 389 24.16 30.04 16.95
N TYR A 390 25.14 30.65 17.63
CA TYR A 390 26.02 31.67 17.08
C TYR A 390 27.46 31.36 17.47
N GLY A 391 28.15 30.54 16.67
CA GLY A 391 29.58 30.34 16.79
C GLY A 391 30.37 31.63 16.51
N LEU A 392 31.67 31.61 16.80
CA LEU A 392 32.56 32.76 16.54
C LEU A 392 32.61 33.18 15.06
N ASP A 393 32.30 32.26 14.15
CA ASP A 393 32.19 32.48 12.71
C ASP A 393 30.75 32.79 12.24
N GLY A 394 29.82 33.00 13.18
CA GLY A 394 28.41 33.30 12.90
C GLY A 394 27.57 32.08 12.48
N ARG A 395 28.12 30.86 12.50
CA ARG A 395 27.41 29.64 12.12
C ARG A 395 26.81 28.92 13.32
N ALA A 396 25.77 28.14 13.07
CA ALA A 396 25.18 27.27 14.08
C ALA A 396 25.92 25.92 14.12
N TYR A 397 26.20 25.44 15.33
CA TYR A 397 26.85 24.15 15.56
C TYR A 397 26.01 23.26 16.46
N GLN A 398 26.06 21.96 16.20
CA GLN A 398 25.55 20.94 17.11
C GLN A 398 26.63 19.91 17.39
N ARG A 399 26.90 19.64 18.66
CA ARG A 399 27.77 18.53 19.08
C ARG A 399 26.92 17.45 19.72
N TRP A 400 26.99 16.25 19.16
CA TRP A 400 26.31 15.07 19.69
C TRP A 400 27.31 14.21 20.45
N HIS A 401 26.97 13.84 21.67
CA HIS A 401 27.80 12.99 22.54
C HIS A 401 27.21 11.60 22.67
N TYR A 402 28.07 10.58 22.56
CA TYR A 402 27.74 9.17 22.77
C TYR A 402 28.72 8.58 23.79
N TYR A 403 28.36 8.65 25.06
CA TYR A 403 29.23 8.30 26.18
C TYR A 403 29.58 6.82 26.20
N LYS A 404 28.61 5.94 25.90
CA LYS A 404 28.80 4.48 25.89
C LYS A 404 29.92 4.02 24.96
N VAL A 405 30.12 4.73 23.84
CA VAL A 405 31.16 4.42 22.84
C VAL A 405 32.29 5.45 22.82
N SER A 406 32.28 6.41 23.75
CA SER A 406 33.26 7.51 23.83
C SER A 406 33.46 8.24 22.50
N LYS A 407 32.37 8.56 21.81
CA LYS A 407 32.38 9.30 20.53
C LYS A 407 31.66 10.64 20.68
N SER A 408 32.12 11.62 19.91
CA SER A 408 31.39 12.87 19.71
C SER A 408 31.45 13.28 18.25
N PHE A 409 30.36 13.85 17.76
CA PHE A 409 30.23 14.29 16.37
C PHE A 409 29.85 15.76 16.37
N LEU A 410 30.67 16.59 15.73
CA LEU A 410 30.41 18.01 15.56
C LEU A 410 29.80 18.24 14.17
N PHE A 411 28.67 18.93 14.16
CA PHE A 411 27.96 19.32 12.96
C PHE A 411 27.91 20.84 12.85
N VAL A 412 27.94 21.35 11.63
CA VAL A 412 27.85 22.77 11.31
C VAL A 412 26.79 23.02 10.25
N ASP A 413 25.90 23.99 10.48
CA ASP A 413 25.02 24.50 9.44
C ASP A 413 25.75 25.61 8.69
N ARG A 414 26.27 25.30 7.51
CA ARG A 414 27.04 26.26 6.70
C ARG A 414 26.16 27.28 6.00
N ASN A 415 24.91 26.91 5.71
CA ASN A 415 24.05 27.66 4.80
C ASN A 415 22.89 28.35 5.53
N GLY A 416 22.68 28.05 6.81
CA GLY A 416 21.61 28.63 7.64
C GLY A 416 20.23 28.05 7.37
N PHE A 417 20.16 26.90 6.67
CA PHE A 417 18.89 26.25 6.29
C PHE A 417 18.58 25.01 7.14
N GLY A 418 19.39 24.74 8.17
CA GLY A 418 19.24 23.55 9.01
C GLY A 418 19.82 22.27 8.40
N ASP A 419 20.50 22.35 7.26
CA ASP A 419 21.20 21.22 6.62
C ASP A 419 22.61 21.09 7.24
N TYR A 420 22.66 20.49 8.42
CA TYR A 420 23.89 20.31 9.18
C TYR A 420 24.84 19.30 8.52
N GLU A 421 26.09 19.72 8.30
CA GLU A 421 27.17 18.90 7.77
C GLU A 421 28.12 18.44 8.87
N LEU A 422 28.65 17.22 8.77
CA LEU A 422 29.67 16.72 9.69
C LEU A 422 30.99 17.48 9.47
N VAL A 423 31.57 18.04 10.55
CA VAL A 423 32.83 18.79 10.47
C VAL A 423 34.01 17.86 10.16
N GLU A 424 34.03 16.67 10.75
CA GLU A 424 35.05 15.65 10.53
C GLU A 424 34.42 14.42 9.86
N GLN A 425 34.87 14.05 8.67
CA GLN A 425 34.29 12.93 7.92
C GLN A 425 34.37 11.62 8.71
N TYR A 426 33.24 10.94 8.86
CA TYR A 426 33.14 9.64 9.48
C TYR A 426 33.03 8.54 8.41
N PHE A 427 33.95 7.60 8.44
CA PHE A 427 33.96 6.43 7.55
C PHE A 427 33.65 5.18 8.38
N PRO A 428 32.44 4.59 8.26
CA PRO A 428 32.04 3.42 9.07
C PRO A 428 32.96 2.19 8.89
N TYR A 429 33.68 2.12 7.77
CA TYR A 429 34.56 1.00 7.39
C TYR A 429 36.04 1.37 7.26
N GLY A 430 36.43 2.58 7.67
CA GLY A 430 37.77 3.11 7.39
C GLY A 430 37.89 3.69 5.97
N ARG A 431 39.00 4.40 5.72
CA ARG A 431 39.37 4.85 4.36
C ARG A 431 40.03 3.67 3.67
N ASP A 432 39.27 2.95 2.85
CA ASP A 432 39.87 2.08 1.83
C ASP A 432 40.60 2.93 0.78
#